data_AF-A0A947KYQ1-F1
#
_entry.id   AF-A0A947KYQ1-F1
#
_cell.length_a   1.000
_cell.length_b   1.000
_cell.length_c   1.000
_cell.angle_alpha   90.00
_cell.angle_beta   90.00
_cell.angle_gamma   90.00
#
_symmetry.space_group_name_H-M   'P 1'
#
loop_
_entity.id
_entity.type
_entity.pdbx_description
1 polymer ?
#
loop_
_entity_poly.entity_id
_entity_poly.type
_entity_poly.pdbx_seq_one_letter_code
_entity_poly.pdbx_strand_id
1 'polypeptide(L)'
;MIGIAILFAAALPTDLPQLQRQLDYVVARCRAEPVVRLIAHDKNQVELVMLTTGQLPTVSENSAFQCVLTKIKERPELHLGFTGNEATSKAKKN
;
A
#
# COMPACT_ATOMS: atom_id res chain seq x y z
N MET A 1 41.39 14.66 -18.84
CA MET A 1 40.70 14.25 -17.59
C MET A 1 39.21 14.29 -17.87
N ILE A 2 38.57 13.12 -18.01
CA ILE A 2 37.13 13.01 -18.33
C ILE A 2 36.38 13.07 -16.99
N GLY A 3 35.71 14.20 -16.75
CA GLY A 3 34.85 14.38 -15.58
C GLY A 3 33.58 13.57 -15.74
N ILE A 4 33.51 12.41 -15.07
CA ILE A 4 32.29 11.64 -14.96
C ILE A 4 31.38 12.37 -13.97
N ALA A 5 30.39 13.10 -14.49
CA ALA A 5 29.29 13.61 -13.69
C ALA A 5 28.44 12.41 -13.25
N ILE A 6 28.67 11.96 -12.02
CA ILE A 6 27.82 10.96 -11.37
C ILE A 6 26.48 11.66 -11.09
N LEU A 7 25.50 11.44 -11.95
CA LEU A 7 24.10 11.71 -11.69
C LEU A 7 23.68 10.80 -10.53
N PHE A 8 23.82 11.30 -9.31
CA PHE A 8 23.09 10.75 -8.17
C PHE A 8 21.61 11.05 -8.42
N ALA A 9 20.91 10.07 -9.00
CA ALA A 9 19.48 9.96 -8.83
C ALA A 9 19.25 9.73 -7.34
N ALA A 10 19.15 10.81 -6.57
CA ALA A 10 18.69 10.75 -5.20
C ALA A 10 17.32 10.09 -5.26
N ALA A 11 17.24 8.85 -4.79
CA ALA A 11 15.98 8.23 -4.43
C ALA A 11 15.40 9.16 -3.36
N LEU A 12 14.60 10.13 -3.80
CA LEU A 12 13.93 11.08 -2.92
C LEU A 12 13.24 10.25 -1.84
N PRO A 13 13.40 10.60 -0.56
CA PRO A 13 12.66 9.91 0.49
C PRO A 13 11.20 9.94 0.06
N THR A 14 10.59 8.76 -0.12
CA THR A 14 9.20 8.72 -0.59
C THR A 14 8.36 9.37 0.50
N ASP A 15 7.98 10.63 0.27
CA ASP A 15 7.17 11.37 1.23
C ASP A 15 5.81 10.67 1.33
N LEU A 16 5.26 10.61 2.54
CA LEU A 16 3.99 9.93 2.82
C LEU A 16 2.86 10.27 1.81
N PRO A 17 2.66 11.54 1.39
CA PRO A 17 1.65 11.89 0.39
C PRO A 17 1.97 11.41 -1.03
N GLN A 18 3.25 11.19 -1.34
CA GLN A 18 3.67 10.61 -2.61
C GLN A 18 3.41 9.10 -2.60
N LEU A 19 3.75 8.42 -1.50
CA LEU A 19 3.43 7.00 -1.33
C LEU A 19 1.92 6.77 -1.43
N GLN A 20 1.12 7.56 -0.71
CA GLN A 20 -0.34 7.43 -0.76
C GLN A 20 -0.88 7.55 -2.19
N ARG A 21 -0.42 8.54 -2.97
CA ARG A 21 -0.80 8.69 -4.38
C ARG A 21 -0.40 7.49 -5.24
N GLN A 22 0.76 6.90 -4.98
CA GLN A 22 1.18 5.69 -5.69
C GLN A 22 0.28 4.50 -5.35
N LEU A 23 -0.12 4.35 -4.09
CA LEU A 23 -1.03 3.31 -3.65
C LEU A 23 -2.43 3.50 -4.24
N ASP A 24 -2.96 4.73 -4.21
CA ASP A 24 -4.25 5.07 -4.83
C ASP A 24 -4.23 4.76 -6.34
N TYR A 25 -3.12 5.06 -7.02
CA TYR A 25 -2.94 4.71 -8.42
C TYR A 25 -2.93 3.19 -8.67
N VAL A 26 -2.31 2.41 -7.77
CA VAL A 26 -2.33 0.93 -7.87
C VAL A 26 -3.76 0.39 -7.73
N VAL A 27 -4.51 0.88 -6.74
CA VAL A 27 -5.91 0.49 -6.53
C VAL A 27 -6.75 0.82 -7.76
N ALA A 28 -6.63 2.04 -8.29
CA ALA A 28 -7.36 2.49 -9.47
C ALA A 28 -7.00 1.69 -10.73
N ARG A 29 -5.71 1.40 -10.92
CA ARG A 29 -5.25 0.60 -12.06
C ARG A 29 -5.81 -0.82 -12.04
N CYS A 30 -5.95 -1.41 -10.86
CA CYS A 30 -6.55 -2.73 -10.69
C CYS A 30 -8.10 -2.70 -10.62
N ARG A 31 -8.73 -1.52 -10.70
CA ARG A 31 -10.17 -1.31 -10.50
C ARG A 31 -10.68 -1.87 -9.17
N ALA A 32 -9.86 -1.76 -8.13
CA ALA A 32 -10.11 -2.36 -6.83
C ALA A 32 -10.69 -1.36 -5.81
N GLU A 33 -10.96 -0.10 -6.22
CA GLU A 33 -11.59 0.94 -5.40
C GLU A 33 -12.87 0.49 -4.67
N PRO A 34 -13.76 -0.34 -5.24
CA PRO A 34 -14.97 -0.75 -4.52
C PRO A 34 -14.72 -1.77 -3.39
N VAL A 35 -13.55 -2.41 -3.36
CA VAL A 35 -13.30 -3.57 -2.47
C VAL A 35 -12.10 -3.42 -1.56
N VAL A 36 -11.13 -2.57 -1.92
CA VAL A 36 -9.93 -2.37 -1.12
C VAL A 36 -9.48 -0.92 -1.14
N ARG A 37 -8.98 -0.47 0.00
CA ARG A 37 -8.24 0.77 0.16
C ARG A 37 -6.86 0.47 0.71
N LEU A 38 -5.87 1.20 0.23
CA LEU A 38 -4.51 1.16 0.77
C LEU A 38 -4.24 2.47 1.50
N ILE A 39 -3.67 2.37 2.69
CA ILE A 39 -3.35 3.53 3.54
C ILE A 39 -1.87 3.48 3.87
N ALA A 40 -1.14 4.52 3.49
CA ALA A 40 0.24 4.70 3.92
C ALA A 40 0.26 5.26 5.34
N HIS A 41 0.89 4.54 6.27
CA HIS A 41 1.13 4.98 7.65
C HIS A 41 2.48 5.66 7.81
N ASP A 42 3.47 5.18 7.06
CA ASP A 42 4.83 5.73 6.99
C ASP A 42 5.43 5.46 5.61
N LYS A 43 6.68 5.85 5.37
CA LYS A 43 7.43 5.72 4.11
C LYS A 43 7.50 4.29 3.56
N ASN A 44 7.31 3.29 4.40
CA ASN A 44 7.38 1.88 4.05
C ASN A 44 6.27 1.03 4.68
N GLN A 45 5.33 1.62 5.42
CA GLN A 45 4.26 0.90 6.09
C GLN A 45 2.94 1.18 5.41
N VAL A 46 2.30 0.12 4.91
CA VAL A 46 1.04 0.20 4.18
C VAL A 46 0.02 -0.72 4.83
N GLU A 47 -1.12 -0.16 5.18
CA GLU A 47 -2.29 -0.92 5.60
C GLU A 47 -3.18 -1.23 4.39
N LEU A 48 -3.66 -2.47 4.34
CA LEU A 48 -4.69 -2.89 3.42
C LEU A 48 -6.03 -2.99 4.16
N VAL A 49 -7.02 -2.19 3.74
CA VAL A 49 -8.37 -2.18 4.30
C VAL A 49 -9.35 -2.76 3.28
N MET A 50 -10.03 -3.84 3.65
CA MET A 50 -11.14 -4.39 2.86
C MET A 50 -12.40 -3.54 3.08
N LEU A 51 -13.04 -3.11 1.99
CA LEU A 51 -14.21 -2.24 2.02
C LEU A 51 -15.54 -3.01 1.96
N THR A 52 -15.51 -4.33 1.71
CA THR A 52 -16.72 -5.14 1.53
C THR A 52 -17.50 -5.27 2.84
N THR A 53 -18.83 -5.12 2.74
CA THR A 53 -19.76 -4.95 3.85
C THR A 53 -20.43 -6.25 4.31
N GLY A 54 -19.77 -7.40 4.16
CA GLY A 54 -20.27 -8.70 4.64
C GLY A 54 -20.87 -9.62 3.57
N GLN A 55 -20.72 -9.28 2.27
CA GLN A 55 -20.94 -10.20 1.16
C GLN A 55 -19.61 -10.73 0.63
N LEU A 56 -19.62 -11.99 0.16
CA LEU A 56 -18.48 -12.60 -0.52
C LEU A 56 -18.17 -11.78 -1.79
N PRO A 57 -16.89 -11.41 -2.02
CA PRO A 57 -16.51 -10.67 -3.22
C PRO A 57 -16.81 -11.50 -4.47
N THR A 58 -17.30 -10.84 -5.52
CA THR A 58 -17.49 -11.43 -6.84
C THR A 58 -16.14 -11.89 -7.42
N VAL A 59 -16.18 -12.73 -8.46
CA VAL A 59 -14.96 -13.19 -9.14
C VAL A 59 -14.13 -12.00 -9.67
N SER A 60 -14.81 -10.98 -10.22
CA SER A 60 -14.16 -9.77 -10.72
C SER A 60 -13.49 -8.96 -9.61
N GLU A 61 -14.17 -8.81 -8.47
CA GLU A 61 -13.64 -8.13 -7.29
C GLU A 61 -12.46 -8.86 -6.65
N ASN A 62 -12.55 -10.18 -6.56
CA ASN A 62 -11.43 -11.01 -6.08
C ASN A 62 -10.23 -10.89 -7.03
N SER A 63 -10.45 -10.89 -8.35
CA SER A 63 -9.38 -10.68 -9.34
C SER A 63 -8.73 -9.28 -9.18
N ALA A 64 -9.54 -8.24 -8.99
CA ALA A 64 -9.05 -6.89 -8.72
C ALA A 64 -8.21 -6.81 -7.43
N PHE A 65 -8.67 -7.47 -6.37
CA PHE A 65 -7.93 -7.59 -5.11
C PHE A 65 -6.59 -8.32 -5.27
N GLN A 66 -6.57 -9.45 -5.99
CA GLN A 66 -5.33 -10.19 -6.27
C GLN A 66 -4.34 -9.38 -7.11
N CYS A 67 -4.84 -8.56 -8.05
CA CYS A 67 -4.01 -7.61 -8.81
C CYS A 67 -3.30 -6.62 -7.87
N VAL A 68 -4.02 -6.03 -6.92
CA VAL A 68 -3.44 -5.10 -5.94
C VAL A 68 -2.38 -5.79 -5.09
N LEU A 69 -2.69 -6.96 -4.52
CA LEU A 69 -1.73 -7.72 -3.71
C LEU A 69 -0.44 -8.03 -4.47
N THR A 70 -0.56 -8.45 -5.73
CA THR A 70 0.60 -8.75 -6.58
C THR A 70 1.45 -7.50 -6.79
N LYS A 71 0.84 -6.36 -7.11
CA LYS A 71 1.54 -5.09 -7.35
C LYS A 71 2.25 -4.54 -6.12
N ILE A 72 1.73 -4.81 -4.92
CA ILE A 72 2.41 -4.42 -3.68
C ILE A 72 3.55 -5.41 -3.35
N LYS A 73 3.36 -6.71 -3.55
CA LYS A 73 4.42 -7.72 -3.34
C LYS A 73 5.62 -7.52 -4.27
N GLU A 74 5.42 -6.96 -5.45
CA GLU A 74 6.49 -6.54 -6.37
C GLU A 74 7.35 -5.37 -5.82
N ARG A 75 6.95 -4.77 -4.68
CA ARG A 75 7.66 -3.67 -4.00
C ARG A 75 8.19 -4.16 -2.65
N PRO A 76 9.39 -4.78 -2.61
CA PRO A 76 9.96 -5.35 -1.39
C PRO A 76 10.23 -4.30 -0.31
N GLU A 77 10.30 -3.01 -0.67
CA GLU A 77 10.43 -1.89 0.26
C GLU A 77 9.15 -1.61 1.07
N LEU A 78 7.99 -2.11 0.64
CA LEU A 78 6.72 -1.90 1.33
C LEU A 78 6.39 -3.08 2.24
N HIS A 79 6.22 -2.77 3.52
CA HIS A 79 5.72 -3.70 4.52
C HIS A 79 4.20 -3.59 4.56
N LEU A 80 3.53 -4.64 4.08
CA LEU A 80 2.09 -4.81 4.24
C LEU A 80 1.78 -5.13 5.69
N GLY A 81 1.23 -4.15 6.40
CA GLY A 81 0.57 -4.35 7.69
C GLY A 81 -0.88 -4.76 7.46
N PHE A 82 -1.30 -5.85 8.09
CA PHE A 82 -2.71 -6.13 8.27
C PHE A 82 -3.11 -5.57 9.64
N THR A 83 -3.70 -4.38 9.70
CA THR A 83 -4.48 -3.96 10.88
C THR A 83 -5.82 -4.68 10.83
N GLY A 84 -5.76 -6.01 10.91
CA GLY A 84 -6.93 -6.84 11.08
C GLY A 84 -7.40 -6.69 12.51
N ASN A 85 -8.34 -5.79 12.78
CA ASN A 85 -9.13 -5.74 14.02
C ASN A 85 -8.32 -6.07 15.29
N GLU A 86 -7.11 -5.52 15.44
CA GLU A 86 -6.49 -5.51 16.75
C GLU A 86 -7.26 -4.46 17.54
N ALA A 87 -8.27 -4.99 18.25
CA ALA A 87 -8.84 -4.38 19.41
C ALA A 87 -7.75 -3.56 20.08
N THR A 88 -8.06 -2.29 20.27
CA THR A 88 -7.49 -1.33 21.20
C THR A 88 -6.98 -2.03 22.47
N SER A 89 -5.83 -2.71 22.40
CA SER A 89 -5.06 -3.07 23.56
C SER A 89 -4.30 -1.81 23.87
N LYS A 90 -5.03 -0.91 24.52
CA LYS A 90 -4.46 0.16 25.32
C LYS A 90 -3.26 -0.47 26.03
N ALA A 91 -2.06 -0.06 25.63
CA ALA A 91 -0.91 -0.14 26.50
C ALA A 91 -1.21 0.79 27.68
N LYS A 92 -2.06 0.33 28.60
CA LYS A 92 -2.17 0.86 29.95
C LYS A 92 -0.87 0.44 30.62
N LYS A 93 0.16 1.25 30.44
CA LYS A 93 1.39 1.15 31.21
C LYS A 93 1.01 1.57 32.63
N ASN A 94 1.11 0.59 33.52
CA ASN A 94 0.92 0.68 34.96
C ASN A 94 1.80 1.78 35.56
#